data_AF-A0A6N4QFU1-F1
#
_entry.id   AF-A0A6N4QFU1-F1
#
_cell.length_a   1.000
_cell.length_b   1.000
_cell.length_c   1.000
_cell.angle_alpha   90.00
_cell.angle_beta   90.00
_cell.angle_gamma   90.00
#
_symmetry.space_group_name_H-M   'P 1'
#
loop_
_entity.id
_entity.type
_entity.pdbx_description
1 polymer ?
#
loop_
_entity_poly.entity_id
_entity_poly.type
_entity_poly.pdbx_seq_one_letter_code
_entity_poly.pdbx_strand_id
1 'polypeptide(L)'
;MEVIYQAEDGQRITAVYHNPTNEEGTFSVTLKFPSGQSVTLNQGMAASGVRYTDDKTLVWWTKGGEAFMMKPDGKGDWEITDRYKEIPIPPNP
;
A
#
# COMPACT_ATOMS: atom_id res chain seq x y z
N MET A 1 12.35 -0.18 -1.61
CA MET A 1 12.14 -1.64 -1.42
C MET A 1 10.91 -2.05 -2.22
N GLU A 2 10.97 -3.14 -2.98
CA GLU A 2 9.82 -3.65 -3.73
C GLU A 2 9.24 -4.89 -3.05
N VAL A 3 7.92 -4.95 -2.89
CA VAL A 3 7.18 -6.06 -2.27
C VAL A 3 5.96 -6.38 -3.12
N ILE A 4 5.67 -7.67 -3.31
CA ILE A 4 4.51 -8.13 -4.07
C ILE A 4 3.45 -8.62 -3.10
N TYR A 5 2.24 -8.11 -3.27
CA TYR A 5 1.06 -8.46 -2.49
C TYR A 5 0.04 -9.14 -3.39
N GLN A 6 -0.66 -10.15 -2.88
CA GLN A 6 -1.72 -10.86 -3.59
C GLN A 6 -3.03 -10.86 -2.81
N ALA A 7 -4.12 -10.54 -3.52
CA ALA A 7 -5.48 -10.65 -3.03
C ALA A 7 -6.03 -12.08 -3.17
N GLU A 8 -7.15 -12.34 -2.51
CA GLU A 8 -7.80 -13.66 -2.53
C GLU A 8 -8.27 -14.10 -3.92
N ASP A 9 -8.61 -13.15 -4.79
CA ASP A 9 -9.00 -13.38 -6.19
C ASP A 9 -7.79 -13.66 -7.11
N GLY A 10 -6.58 -13.65 -6.56
CA GLY A 10 -5.33 -13.87 -7.28
C GLY A 10 -4.72 -12.59 -7.87
N GLN A 11 -5.38 -11.44 -7.80
CA GLN A 11 -4.85 -10.16 -8.25
C GLN A 11 -3.57 -9.81 -7.48
N ARG A 12 -2.56 -9.31 -8.18
CA ARG A 12 -1.27 -8.92 -7.58
C ARG A 12 -1.04 -7.43 -7.68
N ILE A 13 -0.52 -6.83 -6.62
CA ILE A 13 -0.06 -5.45 -6.59
C ILE A 13 1.41 -5.45 -6.21
N THR A 14 2.20 -4.66 -6.93
CA THR A 14 3.59 -4.42 -6.57
C THR A 14 3.68 -3.08 -5.85
N ALA A 15 4.10 -3.11 -4.58
CA ALA A 15 4.33 -1.93 -3.76
C ALA A 15 5.84 -1.60 -3.75
N VAL A 16 6.19 -0.41 -4.23
CA VAL A 16 7.56 0.10 -4.18
C VAL A 16 7.63 1.16 -3.10
N TYR A 17 8.21 0.82 -1.95
CA TYR A 17 8.43 1.71 -0.82
C TYR A 17 9.68 2.56 -1.03
N HIS A 18 9.51 3.87 -0.89
CA HIS A 18 10.56 4.87 -1.03
C HIS A 18 10.84 5.47 0.34
N ASN A 19 12.05 5.19 0.82
CA ASN A 19 12.54 5.72 2.08
C ASN A 19 13.47 6.90 1.76
N PRO A 20 13.14 8.11 2.22
CA PRO A 20 14.04 9.24 2.04
C PRO A 20 15.32 8.99 2.83
N THR A 21 16.46 9.30 2.21
CA THR A 21 17.78 9.13 2.84
C THR A 21 18.10 10.23 3.85
N ASN A 22 17.34 11.32 3.84
CA ASN A 22 17.52 12.49 4.69
C ASN A 22 16.23 12.72 5.50
N GLU A 23 16.35 13.24 6.72
CA GLU A 23 15.26 13.44 7.69
C GLU A 23 14.14 14.39 7.23
N GLU A 24 14.33 15.10 6.12
CA GLU A 24 13.37 16.06 5.55
C GLU A 24 12.39 15.43 4.54
N GLY A 25 12.61 14.18 4.13
CA GLY A 25 11.72 13.51 3.16
C GLY A 25 10.54 12.80 3.83
N THR A 26 9.43 12.69 3.09
CA THR A 26 8.29 11.86 3.50
C THR A 26 8.42 10.46 2.90
N PHE A 27 8.26 9.42 3.72
CA PHE A 27 8.14 8.06 3.20
C PHE A 27 6.95 7.98 2.25
N SER A 28 7.12 7.28 1.13
CA SER A 28 6.04 7.09 0.17
C SER A 28 6.05 5.68 -0.38
N VAL A 29 4.95 5.30 -1.01
CA VAL A 29 4.81 4.03 -1.71
C VAL A 29 4.23 4.27 -3.09
N THR A 30 4.83 3.66 -4.11
CA THR A 30 4.23 3.58 -5.44
C THR A 30 3.59 2.20 -5.61
N LEU A 31 2.28 2.18 -5.76
CA LEU A 31 1.50 0.98 -6.07
C LEU A 31 1.40 0.82 -7.58
N LYS A 32 1.87 -0.31 -8.09
CA LYS A 32 1.74 -0.71 -9.50
C LYS A 32 0.61 -1.73 -9.61
N PHE A 33 -0.47 -1.33 -10.25
CA PHE A 33 -1.61 -2.22 -10.55
C PHE A 33 -1.37 -2.96 -11.88
N PRO A 34 -1.80 -4.21 -12.02
CA PRO A 34 -1.50 -5.05 -13.18
C PRO A 34 -2.15 -4.56 -14.48
N SER A 35 -3.23 -3.79 -14.38
CA SER A 35 -4.03 -3.33 -15.52
C SER A 35 -4.18 -1.79 -15.58
N GLY A 36 -3.37 -1.04 -14.84
CA GLY A 36 -3.66 0.37 -14.59
C GLY A 36 -2.45 1.27 -14.33
N GLN A 37 -2.77 2.55 -14.13
CA GLN A 37 -1.81 3.57 -13.77
C GLN A 37 -1.25 3.31 -12.37
N SER A 38 0.06 3.54 -12.21
CA SER A 38 0.67 3.49 -10.88
C SER A 38 0.26 4.70 -10.05
N VAL A 39 0.03 4.50 -8.75
CA VAL A 39 -0.35 5.56 -7.81
C VAL A 39 0.73 5.69 -6.75
N THR A 40 1.17 6.92 -6.48
CA THR A 40 2.10 7.21 -5.39
C THR A 40 1.34 7.83 -4.23
N LEU A 41 1.54 7.27 -3.04
CA LEU A 41 0.90 7.69 -1.79
C LEU A 41 1.97 8.05 -0.76
N ASN A 42 1.73 9.11 0.00
CA ASN A 42 2.63 9.53 1.07
C ASN A 42 2.25 8.84 2.37
N GLN A 43 3.22 8.61 3.26
CA GLN A 43 2.95 8.08 4.59
C GLN A 43 2.11 9.09 5.38
N GLY A 44 0.98 8.64 5.88
CA GLY A 44 0.10 9.39 6.76
C GLY A 44 0.15 8.85 8.19
N MET A 45 -0.43 9.60 9.12
CA MET A 45 -0.57 9.16 10.51
C MET A 45 -1.43 7.90 10.62
N ALA A 46 -1.02 6.98 11.49
CA ALA A 46 -1.74 5.75 11.81
C ALA A 46 -1.56 5.38 13.29
N ALA A 47 -2.57 4.76 13.88
CA ALA A 47 -2.48 4.25 15.25
C ALA A 47 -1.65 2.94 15.35
N SER A 48 -1.63 2.14 14.29
CA SER A 48 -0.87 0.87 14.22
C SER A 48 -0.53 0.56 12.77
N GLY A 49 0.62 -0.06 12.54
CA GLY A 49 1.09 -0.35 11.18
C GLY A 49 1.48 0.93 10.43
N VAL A 50 1.51 0.86 9.10
CA VAL A 50 1.93 1.98 8.25
C VAL A 50 0.82 2.33 7.27
N ARG A 51 0.29 3.55 7.37
CA ARG A 51 -0.72 4.08 6.47
C ARG A 51 -0.05 4.95 5.41
N TYR A 52 -0.36 4.69 4.15
CA TYR A 52 -0.02 5.54 3.02
C TYR A 52 -1.31 6.02 2.37
N THR A 53 -1.38 7.29 2.00
CA THR A 53 -2.60 7.88 1.43
C THR A 53 -2.30 9.16 0.65
N ASP A 54 -3.28 9.60 -0.12
CA ASP A 54 -3.37 10.95 -0.69
C ASP A 54 -4.40 11.83 0.07
N ASP A 55 -4.93 11.31 1.19
CA ASP A 55 -6.00 11.87 2.03
C ASP A 55 -7.30 12.20 1.28
N LYS A 56 -7.50 11.64 0.07
CA LYS A 56 -8.65 11.97 -0.78
C LYS A 56 -9.32 10.77 -1.39
N THR A 57 -8.56 9.85 -1.97
CA THR A 57 -9.11 8.81 -2.85
C THR A 57 -8.72 7.40 -2.42
N LEU A 58 -7.56 7.25 -1.79
CA LEU A 58 -7.02 5.93 -1.53
C LEU A 58 -6.20 5.89 -0.24
N VAL A 59 -6.36 4.79 0.48
CA VAL A 59 -5.47 4.39 1.57
C VAL A 59 -4.90 3.03 1.27
N TRP A 60 -3.59 2.93 1.42
CA TRP A 60 -2.84 1.68 1.47
C TRP A 60 -2.28 1.51 2.87
N TRP A 61 -2.80 0.54 3.61
CA TRP A 61 -2.43 0.32 5.00
C TRP A 61 -1.77 -1.05 5.16
N THR A 62 -0.49 -1.05 5.54
CA THR A 62 0.25 -2.30 5.79
C THR A 62 0.41 -2.58 7.28
N LYS A 63 0.32 -3.86 7.64
CA LYS A 63 0.50 -4.33 9.01
C LYS A 63 1.05 -5.76 8.98
N GLY A 64 2.33 -5.92 9.36
CA GLY A 64 3.01 -7.21 9.22
C GLY A 64 3.09 -7.62 7.75
N GLY A 65 2.76 -8.87 7.43
CA GLY A 65 2.72 -9.40 6.07
C GLY A 65 1.37 -9.23 5.36
N GLU A 66 0.51 -8.32 5.84
CA GLU A 66 -0.79 -8.02 5.23
C GLU A 66 -0.88 -6.55 4.82
N ALA A 67 -1.69 -6.29 3.80
CA ALA A 67 -2.03 -4.95 3.34
C ALA A 67 -3.52 -4.82 3.05
N PHE A 68 -4.06 -3.64 3.32
CA PHE A 68 -5.46 -3.29 3.11
C PHE A 68 -5.54 -2.10 2.18
N MET A 69 -6.40 -2.20 1.18
CA MET A 69 -6.76 -1.06 0.36
C MET A 69 -8.12 -0.53 0.82
N MET A 70 -8.19 0.78 1.01
CA MET A 70 -9.40 1.44 1.47
C MET A 70 -9.73 2.65 0.60
N LYS A 71 -11.03 2.91 0.46
CA LYS A 71 -11.55 4.08 -0.25
C LYS A 71 -12.50 4.85 0.67
N PRO A 72 -12.77 6.14 0.40
CA PRO A 72 -13.76 6.89 1.15
C PRO A 72 -15.13 6.26 1.00
N ASP A 73 -15.85 6.08 2.09
CA ASP A 73 -17.19 5.48 2.12
C ASP A 73 -18.32 6.49 1.78
N GLY A 74 -17.95 7.75 1.52
CA GLY A 74 -18.87 8.87 1.27
C GLY A 74 -19.48 9.50 2.53
N LYS A 75 -19.19 8.98 3.73
CA LYS A 75 -19.66 9.51 5.03
C LYS A 75 -18.54 10.20 5.83
N GLY A 76 -17.34 10.25 5.26
CA GLY A 76 -16.15 10.82 5.91
C GLY A 76 -15.26 9.77 6.57
N ASP A 77 -15.60 8.49 6.42
CA ASP A 77 -14.81 7.36 6.89
C ASP A 77 -14.20 6.59 5.71
N TRP A 78 -13.37 5.60 6.03
CA TRP A 78 -12.69 4.74 5.07
C TRP A 78 -13.20 3.31 5.18
N GLU A 79 -13.57 2.71 4.05
CA GLU A 79 -13.98 1.30 3.97
C GLU A 79 -12.89 0.44 3.31
N ILE A 80 -12.66 -0.77 3.84
CA ILE A 80 -11.72 -1.73 3.23
C ILE A 80 -12.40 -2.31 1.99
N THR A 81 -11.82 -2.04 0.82
CA THR A 81 -12.30 -2.62 -0.45
C THR A 81 -11.59 -3.93 -0.76
N ASP A 82 -10.31 -4.04 -0.40
CA ASP A 82 -9.49 -5.20 -0.75
C ASP A 82 -8.47 -5.53 0.33
N ARG A 83 -8.12 -6.82 0.42
CA ARG A 83 -7.13 -7.36 1.36
C ARG A 83 -6.08 -8.12 0.58
N TYR A 84 -4.83 -7.92 0.96
CA TYR A 84 -3.69 -8.56 0.32
C TYR A 84 -2.75 -9.19 1.34
N LYS A 85 -2.09 -10.26 0.93
CA LYS A 85 -1.00 -10.90 1.67
C LYS A 85 0.29 -10.73 0.91
N GLU A 86 1.35 -10.39 1.63
CA GLU A 86 2.70 -10.35 1.08
C GLU A 86 3.07 -11.74 0.57
N ILE A 87 3.54 -11.81 -0.67
CA ILE A 87 4.12 -13.01 -1.23
C ILE A 87 5.62 -12.89 -1.05
N PRO A 88 6.25 -13.76 -0.22
CA PRO A 88 7.70 -13.79 -0.15
C PRO A 88 8.24 -14.16 -1.52
N ILE A 89 9.10 -13.30 -2.08
CA ILE A 89 9.85 -13.62 -3.29
C ILE A 89 10.77 -14.78 -2.90
N PRO A 90 10.65 -15.98 -3.49
CA PRO A 90 11.54 -17.08 -3.14
C PRO A 90 12.99 -16.62 -3.39
N PRO A 91 13.93 -16.91 -2.48
CA PRO A 91 15.34 -16.69 -2.78
C PRO A 91 15.66 -17.46 -4.07
N ASN A 92 16.25 -16.76 -5.03
CA ASN A 92 16.65 -17.35 -6.30
C ASN A 92 17.47 -18.63 -6.03
N PRO A 93 17.20 -19.76 -6.71
CA PRO A 93 17.93 -21.01 -6.48
C PRO A 93 19.42 -20.90 -6.82
#